data_AF-A0A7S0B8L4-F1
#
_entry.id   AF-A0A7S0B8L4-F1
#
_cell.length_a   1.000
_cell.length_b   1.000
_cell.length_c   1.000
_cell.angle_alpha   90.00
_cell.angle_beta   90.00
_cell.angle_gamma   90.00
#
_symmetry.space_group_name_H-M   'P 1'
#
loop_
_entity.id
_entity.type
_entity.pdbx_description
1 polymer ?
#
loop_
_entity_poly.entity_id
_entity_poly.type
_entity_poly.pdbx_seq_one_letter_code
_entity_poly.pdbx_strand_id
1 'polypeptide(L)'
;DSVADVVGGFHFLRAHAGEIGIDPGKIVIVGESAGGHLAVMASLLLQPGLVKAVVGLWGIQDMRLGHASAISRNWPGAYEMFCSGTPDTAGGCYHNMTTTTHVSLASPPMLLLHGM
;
A
#
# COMPACT_ATOMS: atom_id res chain seq x y z
N ASP A 1 1.00 -3.78 -12.21
CA ASP A 1 0.77 -4.17 -10.81
C ASP A 1 0.81 -2.87 -10.03
N SER A 2 -0.32 -2.50 -9.43
CA SER A 2 -0.51 -1.17 -8.84
C SER A 2 0.52 -0.83 -7.75
N VAL A 3 1.03 -1.83 -7.01
CA VAL A 3 2.06 -1.58 -5.99
C VAL A 3 3.40 -1.29 -6.67
N ALA A 4 3.75 -2.08 -7.68
CA ALA A 4 4.98 -1.87 -8.46
C ALA A 4 4.98 -0.50 -9.16
N ASP A 5 3.82 -0.03 -9.63
CA ASP A 5 3.70 1.28 -10.26
C ASP A 5 3.97 2.43 -9.26
N VAL A 6 3.52 2.29 -8.01
CA VAL A 6 3.82 3.27 -6.93
C VAL A 6 5.31 3.25 -6.57
N VAL A 7 5.93 2.07 -6.47
CA VAL A 7 7.37 1.94 -6.24
C VAL A 7 8.17 2.57 -7.37
N GLY A 8 7.78 2.33 -8.63
CA GLY A 8 8.37 2.95 -9.80
C GLY A 8 8.24 4.47 -9.79
N GLY A 9 7.04 4.99 -9.48
CA GLY A 9 6.80 6.42 -9.33
C GLY A 9 7.65 7.06 -8.24
N PHE A 10 7.83 6.39 -7.10
CA PHE A 10 8.72 6.85 -6.03
C PHE A 10 10.17 6.97 -6.52
N HIS A 11 10.69 5.95 -7.22
CA HIS A 11 12.03 5.98 -7.78
C HIS A 11 12.19 7.08 -8.84
N PHE A 12 11.19 7.28 -9.68
CA PHE A 12 11.16 8.35 -10.67
C PHE A 12 11.27 9.72 -10.00
N LEU A 13 10.44 10.00 -9.00
CA LEU A 13 10.48 11.27 -8.25
C LEU A 13 11.84 11.52 -7.61
N ARG A 14 12.49 10.49 -7.04
CA ARG A 14 13.83 10.62 -6.46
C ARG A 14 14.90 10.88 -7.52
N ALA A 15 14.84 10.19 -8.65
CA ALA A 15 15.80 10.37 -9.74
C ALA A 15 15.73 11.76 -10.36
N HIS A 16 14.53 12.34 -10.46
CA HIS A 16 14.28 13.65 -11.06
C HIS A 16 14.14 14.78 -10.03
N ALA A 17 14.49 14.54 -8.77
CA ALA A 17 14.18 15.46 -7.67
C ALA A 17 14.75 16.88 -7.87
N GLY A 18 15.95 16.99 -8.45
CA GLY A 18 16.56 18.28 -8.76
C GLY A 18 15.84 19.04 -9.89
N GLU A 19 15.24 18.33 -10.85
CA GLU A 19 14.52 18.94 -11.97
C GLU A 19 13.17 19.52 -11.53
N ILE A 20 12.49 18.85 -10.59
CA ILE A 20 11.17 19.24 -10.08
C ILE A 20 11.24 20.01 -8.74
N GLY A 21 12.44 20.29 -8.24
CA GLY A 21 12.65 21.12 -7.05
C GLY A 21 12.22 20.50 -5.72
N ILE A 22 12.28 19.17 -5.58
CA ILE A 22 11.96 18.46 -4.33
C ILE A 22 13.22 17.90 -3.65
N ASP A 23 13.13 17.68 -2.34
CA ASP A 23 14.19 17.01 -1.56
C ASP A 23 13.99 15.47 -1.63
N PRO A 24 14.89 14.72 -2.30
CA PRO A 24 14.75 13.26 -2.45
C PRO A 24 14.93 12.49 -1.14
N GLY A 25 15.36 13.17 -0.06
CA GLY A 25 15.45 12.66 1.30
C GLY A 25 14.22 12.99 2.17
N LYS A 26 13.20 13.68 1.64
CA LYS A 26 11.99 14.10 2.38
C LYS A 26 10.69 13.72 1.67
N ILE A 27 10.59 12.47 1.23
CA ILE A 27 9.37 11.97 0.57
C ILE A 27 8.50 11.20 1.56
N VAL A 28 7.21 11.55 1.60
CA VAL A 28 6.15 10.88 2.35
C VAL A 28 5.14 10.34 1.35
N ILE A 29 4.65 9.11 1.56
CA ILE A 29 3.59 8.53 0.73
C ILE A 29 2.27 8.62 1.50
N VAL A 30 1.25 9.18 0.86
CA VAL A 30 -0.09 9.34 1.44
C VAL A 30 -1.10 8.71 0.50
N GLY A 31 -2.05 7.98 1.04
CA GLY A 31 -3.11 7.37 0.24
C GLY A 31 -4.38 7.12 1.01
N GLU A 32 -5.47 6.99 0.25
CA GLU A 32 -6.82 6.82 0.76
C GLU A 32 -7.45 5.52 0.26
N SER A 33 -8.15 4.77 1.12
CA SER A 33 -8.86 3.55 0.74
C SER A 33 -7.93 2.53 0.05
N ALA A 34 -8.20 2.13 -1.20
CA ALA A 34 -7.27 1.34 -2.00
C ALA A 34 -5.90 2.02 -2.17
N GLY A 35 -5.85 3.35 -2.32
CA GLY A 35 -4.60 4.11 -2.29
C GLY A 35 -3.89 4.07 -0.94
N GLY A 36 -4.62 3.96 0.17
CA GLY A 36 -4.05 3.82 1.51
C GLY A 36 -3.40 2.44 1.71
N HIS A 37 -3.96 1.40 1.09
CA HIS A 37 -3.29 0.10 0.94
C HIS A 37 -1.99 0.25 0.15
N LEU A 38 -2.06 0.83 -1.06
CA LEU A 38 -0.90 0.99 -1.94
C LEU A 38 0.23 1.81 -1.28
N ALA A 39 -0.13 2.89 -0.58
CA ALA A 39 0.82 3.75 0.11
C ALA A 39 1.63 2.97 1.16
N VAL A 40 0.94 2.19 2.00
CA VAL A 40 1.58 1.35 3.03
C VAL A 40 2.37 0.22 2.39
N MET A 41 1.77 -0.52 1.46
CA MET A 41 2.40 -1.67 0.82
C MET A 41 3.68 -1.29 0.06
N ALA A 42 3.63 -0.24 -0.77
CA ALA A 42 4.81 0.24 -1.49
C ALA A 42 5.92 0.72 -0.53
N SER A 43 5.54 1.39 0.56
CA SER A 43 6.50 1.86 1.57
C SER A 43 7.23 0.71 2.28
N LEU A 44 6.57 -0.45 2.41
CA LEU A 44 7.15 -1.66 3.02
C LEU A 44 8.06 -2.44 2.06
N LEU A 45 7.89 -2.30 0.75
CA LEU A 45 8.73 -2.94 -0.27
C LEU A 45 9.95 -2.09 -0.66
N LEU A 46 9.90 -0.78 -0.43
CA LEU A 46 11.05 0.11 -0.63
C LEU A 46 12.15 -0.16 0.39
N GLN A 47 13.39 0.16 0.02
CA GLN A 47 14.53 0.01 0.94
C GLN A 47 14.30 0.83 2.23
N PRO A 48 14.64 0.28 3.42
CA PRO A 48 14.50 0.99 4.67
C PRO A 48 15.14 2.39 4.65
N GLY A 49 14.42 3.37 5.22
CA GLY A 49 14.89 4.75 5.32
C GLY A 49 14.67 5.63 4.08
N LEU A 50 14.26 5.07 2.94
CA LEU A 50 13.95 5.88 1.74
C LEU A 50 12.66 6.69 1.89
N VAL A 51 11.60 6.07 2.42
CA VAL A 51 10.35 6.74 2.74
C VAL A 51 10.46 7.34 4.14
N LYS A 52 10.16 8.64 4.29
CA LYS A 52 10.28 9.32 5.59
C LYS A 52 9.11 9.08 6.52
N ALA A 53 7.92 8.93 5.95
CA ALA A 53 6.72 8.50 6.65
C ALA A 53 5.70 8.00 5.62
N VAL A 54 4.71 7.26 6.11
CA VAL A 54 3.52 6.91 5.33
C VAL A 54 2.25 7.26 6.09
N VAL A 55 1.25 7.76 5.37
CA VAL A 55 -0.08 8.04 5.91
C VAL A 55 -1.12 7.23 5.16
N GLY A 56 -1.79 6.33 5.87
CA GLY A 56 -2.88 5.50 5.34
C GLY A 56 -4.22 5.99 5.87
N LEU A 57 -5.07 6.51 4.97
CA LEU A 57 -6.43 6.97 5.28
C LEU A 57 -7.42 5.88 4.92
N TRP A 58 -8.05 5.28 5.93
CA TRP A 58 -9.00 4.16 5.86
C TRP A 58 -8.63 3.07 4.86
N GLY A 59 -7.32 2.80 4.76
CA GLY A 59 -6.79 1.88 3.79
C GLY A 59 -6.97 0.42 4.19
N ILE A 60 -7.08 -0.45 3.20
CA ILE A 60 -7.14 -1.90 3.38
C ILE A 60 -5.76 -2.37 3.87
N GLN A 61 -5.66 -2.92 5.07
CA GLN A 61 -4.38 -3.45 5.59
C GLN A 61 -4.33 -4.98 5.55
N ASP A 62 -5.48 -5.64 5.61
CA ASP A 62 -5.61 -7.08 5.49
C ASP A 62 -6.60 -7.42 4.37
N MET A 63 -6.08 -8.07 3.33
CA MET A 63 -6.84 -8.35 2.12
C MET A 63 -7.86 -9.47 2.35
N ARG A 64 -7.57 -10.44 3.22
CA ARG A 64 -8.47 -11.55 3.51
C ARG A 64 -9.62 -11.11 4.40
N LEU A 65 -9.34 -10.34 5.45
CA LEU A 65 -10.36 -9.69 6.28
C LEU A 65 -11.20 -8.71 5.46
N GLY A 66 -10.54 -7.95 4.58
CA GLY A 66 -11.20 -7.05 3.63
C GLY A 66 -12.18 -7.79 2.71
N HIS A 67 -11.76 -8.92 2.15
CA HIS A 67 -12.61 -9.78 1.30
C HIS A 67 -13.87 -10.27 2.04
N ALA A 68 -13.77 -10.58 3.33
CA ALA A 68 -14.91 -10.99 4.15
C ALA A 68 -15.82 -9.83 4.63
N SER A 69 -15.45 -8.58 4.35
CA SER A 69 -16.09 -7.39 4.93
C SER A 69 -17.39 -6.96 4.21
N ALA A 70 -18.04 -5.92 4.73
CA ALA A 70 -19.18 -5.29 4.08
C ALA A 70 -18.81 -4.69 2.70
N ILE A 71 -17.55 -4.35 2.49
CA ILE A 71 -17.07 -3.80 1.20
C ILE A 71 -17.34 -4.82 0.10
N SER A 72 -16.91 -6.07 0.24
CA SER A 72 -17.12 -7.10 -0.79
C SER A 72 -18.59 -7.46 -0.99
N ARG A 73 -19.44 -7.30 0.04
CA ARG A 73 -20.88 -7.52 -0.10
C ARG A 73 -21.53 -6.42 -0.94
N ASN A 74 -21.14 -5.17 -0.71
CA ASN A 74 -21.68 -4.03 -1.43
C ASN A 74 -21.05 -3.88 -2.82
N TRP A 75 -19.79 -4.30 -2.98
CA TRP A 75 -18.96 -4.16 -4.17
C TRP A 75 -18.32 -5.53 -4.52
N PRO A 76 -19.11 -6.48 -5.04
CA PRO A 76 -18.61 -7.81 -5.37
C PRO A 76 -17.49 -7.76 -6.41
N GLY A 77 -16.43 -8.54 -6.21
CA GLY A 77 -15.29 -8.60 -7.13
C GLY A 77 -14.18 -7.59 -6.84
N ALA A 78 -14.38 -6.61 -5.94
CA ALA A 78 -13.40 -5.53 -5.71
C ALA A 78 -12.02 -6.04 -5.28
N TYR A 79 -11.96 -7.13 -4.51
CA TYR A 79 -10.70 -7.75 -4.06
C TYR A 79 -10.16 -8.75 -5.07
N GLU A 80 -11.05 -9.47 -5.75
CA GLU A 80 -10.73 -10.37 -6.84
C GLU A 80 -10.08 -9.64 -8.01
N MET A 81 -10.38 -8.36 -8.23
CA MET A 81 -9.68 -7.52 -9.20
C MET A 81 -8.19 -7.38 -8.91
N PHE A 82 -7.76 -7.42 -7.64
CA PHE A 82 -6.36 -7.37 -7.25
C PHE A 82 -5.68 -8.74 -7.36
N CYS A 83 -6.40 -9.80 -6.98
CA CYS A 83 -5.81 -11.14 -6.83
C CYS A 83 -6.19 -12.16 -7.92
N SER A 84 -6.99 -11.75 -8.90
CA SER A 84 -7.52 -12.61 -9.98
C SER A 84 -8.15 -13.91 -9.45
N GLY A 85 -8.77 -13.85 -8.27
CA GLY A 85 -9.32 -15.01 -7.57
C GLY A 85 -9.78 -14.69 -6.16
N THR A 86 -10.41 -15.65 -5.51
CA THR A 86 -10.89 -15.56 -4.12
C THR A 86 -9.76 -15.89 -3.15
N PRO A 87 -9.94 -15.67 -1.84
CA PRO A 87 -8.95 -16.09 -0.84
C PRO A 87 -8.64 -17.60 -0.84
N ASP A 88 -9.53 -18.43 -1.40
CA ASP A 88 -9.35 -19.89 -1.50
C ASP A 88 -8.55 -20.27 -2.75
N THR A 89 -8.79 -19.61 -3.89
CA THR A 89 -8.12 -19.92 -5.16
C THR A 89 -6.83 -19.14 -5.37
N ALA A 90 -6.70 -17.97 -4.74
CA ALA A 90 -5.56 -17.06 -4.87
C ALA A 90 -4.95 -16.68 -3.51
N GLY A 91 -5.01 -17.58 -2.51
CA GLY A 91 -4.60 -17.30 -1.13
C GLY A 91 -3.20 -16.71 -0.97
N GLY A 92 -2.25 -17.08 -1.83
CA GLY A 92 -0.90 -16.49 -1.86
C GLY A 92 -0.90 -15.00 -2.21
N CYS A 93 -1.75 -14.56 -3.14
CA CYS A 93 -1.89 -13.12 -3.44
C CYS A 93 -2.47 -12.36 -2.25
N TYR A 94 -3.53 -12.88 -1.62
CA TYR A 94 -4.13 -12.23 -0.45
C TYR A 94 -3.13 -12.11 0.71
N HIS A 95 -2.29 -13.14 0.92
CA HIS A 95 -1.20 -13.07 1.89
C HIS A 95 -0.17 -12.00 1.50
N ASN A 96 0.37 -12.07 0.28
CA ASN A 96 1.40 -11.14 -0.18
C ASN A 96 0.92 -9.68 -0.24
N MET A 97 -0.36 -9.44 -0.48
CA MET A 97 -0.96 -8.11 -0.55
C MET A 97 -1.47 -7.62 0.82
N THR A 98 -1.39 -8.43 1.86
CA THR A 98 -1.70 -7.98 3.24
C THR A 98 -0.50 -7.22 3.78
N THR A 99 -0.68 -5.95 4.14
CA THR A 99 0.46 -5.07 4.50
C THR A 99 1.12 -5.52 5.80
N THR A 100 0.33 -6.05 6.74
CA THR A 100 0.80 -6.47 8.06
C THR A 100 1.78 -7.64 8.02
N THR A 101 1.83 -8.43 6.94
CA THR A 101 2.81 -9.51 6.77
C THR A 101 4.21 -9.02 6.42
N HIS A 102 4.36 -7.74 6.07
CA HIS A 102 5.64 -7.12 5.67
C HIS A 102 6.17 -6.09 6.67
N VAL A 103 5.42 -5.82 7.75
CA VAL A 103 5.85 -4.88 8.79
C VAL A 103 7.03 -5.46 9.57
N SER A 104 8.03 -4.63 9.83
CA SER A 104 9.22 -4.97 10.62
C SER A 104 9.72 -3.76 11.41
N LEU A 105 10.74 -3.96 12.25
CA LEU A 105 11.42 -2.85 12.94
C LEU A 105 12.10 -1.86 11.98
N ALA A 106 12.32 -2.24 10.71
CA ALA A 106 12.90 -1.38 9.69
C ALA A 106 11.84 -0.60 8.88
N SER A 107 10.55 -0.85 9.12
CA SER A 107 9.45 -0.15 8.45
C SER A 107 9.48 1.35 8.76
N PRO A 108 9.07 2.21 7.81
CA PRO A 108 9.03 3.65 8.05
C PRO A 108 7.96 4.00 9.11
N PRO A 109 8.09 5.16 9.78
CA PRO A 109 7.03 5.67 10.65
C PRO A 109 5.68 5.75 9.90
N MET A 110 4.61 5.25 10.52
CA MET A 110 3.28 5.19 9.89
C MET A 110 2.23 5.90 10.73
N LEU A 111 1.35 6.64 10.07
CA LEU A 111 0.10 7.13 10.64
C LEU A 111 -1.07 6.48 9.91
N LEU A 112 -1.87 5.69 10.62
CA LEU A 112 -3.10 5.09 10.10
C LEU A 112 -4.31 5.79 10.71
N LEU A 113 -5.19 6.32 9.87
CA LEU A 113 -6.42 7.00 10.29
C LEU A 113 -7.62 6.27 9.73
N HIS A 114 -8.60 5.94 10.57
CA HIS A 114 -9.84 5.27 10.15
C HIS A 114 -11.03 5.97 10.82
N GLY A 115 -12.08 6.25 10.06
CA GLY A 115 -13.34 6.80 10.58
C GLY A 115 -14.22 5.71 11.20
N MET A 116 -15.28 6.13 11.91
CA MET A 116 -16.33 5.24 12.41
C MET A 116 -17.55 5.28 11.50
#